data_AF-A0A350H8J9-F1
#
_entry.id   AF-A0A350H8J9-F1
#
_cell.length_a   1.000
_cell.length_b   1.000
_cell.length_c   1.000
_cell.angle_alpha   90.00
_cell.angle_beta   90.00
_cell.angle_gamma   90.00
#
_symmetry.space_group_name_H-M   'P 1'
#
loop_
_entity.id
_entity.type
_entity.pdbx_description
1 polymer ?
#
loop_
_entity_poly.entity_id
_entity_poly.type
_entity_poly.pdbx_seq_one_letter_code
_entity_poly.pdbx_strand_id
1 'polypeptide(L)'
;MVVSLLAKQKVYDSQSGFRMVKIESFLKIPIKTFRFQMESEMLIKAGMLKQRIGHVRVKTVYGDEVSKINPVKDTVRFIKMVLEALWV
;
A
#
# COMPACT_ATOMS: atom_id res chain seq x y z
N MET A 1 4.65 9.52 -6.10
CA MET A 1 5.24 8.51 -5.19
C MET A 1 5.52 7.23 -5.98
N VAL A 2 6.52 6.45 -5.60
CA VAL A 2 6.91 5.19 -6.27
C VAL A 2 5.72 4.24 -6.44
N VAL A 3 4.87 4.11 -5.41
CA VAL A 3 3.65 3.29 -5.46
C VAL A 3 2.70 3.70 -6.59
N SER A 4 2.52 5.00 -6.84
CA SER A 4 1.64 5.46 -7.94
C SER A 4 2.19 5.07 -9.32
N LEU A 5 3.52 5.09 -9.47
CA LEU A 5 4.18 4.70 -10.72
C LEU A 5 3.99 3.20 -10.98
N LEU A 6 4.25 2.37 -9.95
CA LEU A 6 4.12 0.92 -10.04
C LEU A 6 2.65 0.47 -10.19
N ALA A 7 1.70 1.14 -9.53
CA ALA A 7 0.27 0.88 -9.66
C ALA A 7 -0.34 1.42 -10.98
N LYS A 8 0.41 2.25 -11.73
CA LYS A 8 -0.07 2.98 -12.92
C LYS A 8 -1.34 3.81 -12.66
N GLN A 9 -1.56 4.19 -11.41
CA GLN A 9 -2.72 4.94 -10.94
C GLN A 9 -2.29 5.89 -9.82
N LYS A 10 -2.92 7.06 -9.75
CA LYS A 10 -2.62 8.04 -8.70
C LYS A 10 -2.96 7.43 -7.33
N VAL A 11 -2.00 7.47 -6.42
CA VAL A 11 -2.18 7.08 -5.01
C VAL A 11 -1.70 8.25 -4.15
N TYR A 12 -2.58 8.81 -3.34
CA TYR A 12 -2.25 9.95 -2.47
C TYR A 12 -1.61 9.50 -1.16
N ASP A 13 -2.09 8.40 -0.59
CA ASP A 13 -1.56 7.79 0.63
C ASP A 13 -1.51 6.27 0.44
N SER A 14 -0.30 5.70 0.45
CA SER A 14 -0.11 4.25 0.29
C SER A 14 0.02 3.49 1.59
N GLN A 15 0.09 4.20 2.73
CA GLN A 15 0.28 3.62 4.06
C GLN A 15 -0.96 3.78 4.96
N SER A 16 -2.03 4.44 4.48
CA SER A 16 -3.31 4.50 5.18
C SER A 16 -3.93 3.10 5.37
N GLY A 17 -4.03 2.65 6.63
CA GLY A 17 -4.74 1.42 6.98
C GLY A 17 -6.28 1.54 6.90
N PHE A 18 -6.82 2.76 6.82
CA PHE A 18 -8.27 2.99 6.72
C PHE A 18 -8.72 2.94 5.26
N ARG A 19 -9.30 1.81 4.85
CA ARG A 19 -9.70 1.55 3.45
C ARG A 19 -10.87 0.58 3.36
N MET A 20 -11.60 0.66 2.26
CA MET A 20 -12.62 -0.31 1.88
C MET A 20 -12.15 -1.06 0.63
N VAL A 21 -12.38 -2.38 0.58
CA VAL A 21 -12.05 -3.22 -0.57
C VAL A 21 -13.24 -4.09 -0.94
N LYS A 22 -13.46 -4.29 -2.24
CA LYS A 22 -14.40 -5.32 -2.71
C LYS A 22 -13.76 -6.69 -2.47
N ILE A 23 -14.46 -7.59 -1.77
CA ILE A 23 -13.93 -8.92 -1.40
C ILE A 23 -13.41 -9.68 -2.63
N GLU A 24 -14.22 -9.75 -3.69
CA GLU A 24 -13.84 -10.40 -4.95
C GLU A 24 -12.57 -9.81 -5.59
N SER A 25 -12.36 -8.51 -5.44
CA SER A 25 -11.15 -7.85 -5.95
C SER A 25 -9.96 -8.15 -5.07
N PHE A 26 -10.14 -8.10 -3.75
CA PHE A 26 -9.09 -8.35 -2.76
C PHE A 26 -8.54 -9.78 -2.84
N LEU A 27 -9.41 -10.79 -2.98
CA LEU A 27 -9.01 -12.20 -3.10
C LEU A 27 -8.15 -12.49 -4.34
N LYS A 28 -8.18 -11.62 -5.35
CA LYS A 28 -7.34 -11.74 -6.56
C LYS A 28 -5.96 -11.12 -6.40
N ILE A 29 -5.70 -10.39 -5.32
CA ILE A 29 -4.43 -9.70 -5.09
C ILE A 29 -3.51 -10.65 -4.30
N PRO A 30 -2.44 -11.19 -4.90
CA PRO A 30 -1.54 -12.10 -4.19
C PRO A 30 -0.59 -11.29 -3.29
N ILE A 31 -1.00 -11.00 -2.06
CA ILE A 31 -0.19 -10.25 -1.08
C ILE A 31 0.85 -11.20 -0.46
N LYS A 32 2.12 -10.77 -0.40
CA LYS A 32 3.23 -11.54 0.19
C LYS A 32 3.86 -10.86 1.39
N THR A 33 3.66 -9.54 1.51
CA THR A 33 4.27 -8.74 2.55
C THR A 33 3.34 -8.59 3.76
N PHE A 34 3.95 -8.30 4.91
CA PHE A 34 3.28 -8.16 6.21
C PHE A 34 3.74 -6.89 6.89
N ARG A 35 2.92 -6.29 7.76
CA ARG A 35 3.19 -4.99 8.42
C ARG A 35 3.05 -3.82 7.42
N PHE A 36 3.75 -2.71 7.66
CA PHE A 36 3.51 -1.40 7.04
C PHE A 36 3.65 -1.29 5.52
N GLN A 37 4.21 -2.32 4.86
CA GLN A 37 4.35 -2.37 3.41
C GLN A 37 3.22 -3.15 2.73
N MET A 38 2.42 -3.92 3.48
CA MET A 38 1.27 -4.68 2.97
C MET A 38 0.30 -3.76 2.22
N GLU A 39 0.02 -2.60 2.82
CA GLU A 39 -0.86 -1.58 2.28
C GLU A 39 -0.41 -1.08 0.91
N SER A 40 0.90 -0.90 0.74
CA SER A 40 1.51 -0.42 -0.50
C SER A 40 1.57 -1.53 -1.56
N GLU A 41 1.94 -2.75 -1.18
CA GLU A 41 1.93 -3.92 -2.07
C GLU A 41 0.54 -4.16 -2.65
N MET A 42 -0.49 -4.09 -1.80
CA MET A 42 -1.87 -4.27 -2.19
C MET A 42 -2.28 -3.28 -3.28
N LEU A 43 -1.91 -2.00 -3.14
CA LEU A 43 -2.22 -0.95 -4.12
C LEU A 43 -1.45 -1.13 -5.43
N ILE A 44 -0.16 -1.49 -5.36
CA ILE A 44 0.65 -1.80 -6.55
C ILE A 44 0.01 -2.94 -7.33
N LYS A 45 -0.30 -4.05 -6.67
CA LYS A 45 -0.85 -5.24 -7.31
C LYS A 45 -2.28 -5.03 -7.79
N ALA A 46 -3.12 -4.30 -7.07
CA ALA A 46 -4.45 -3.89 -7.56
C ALA A 46 -4.32 -3.10 -8.87
N GLY A 47 -3.39 -2.16 -8.92
CA GLY A 47 -3.09 -1.37 -10.12
C GLY A 47 -2.59 -2.21 -11.29
N MET A 48 -1.66 -3.14 -11.04
CA MET A 48 -1.15 -4.09 -12.04
C MET A 48 -2.27 -5.01 -12.58
N LEU A 49 -3.22 -5.42 -11.73
CA LEU A 49 -4.41 -6.17 -12.11
C LEU A 49 -5.51 -5.29 -12.76
N LYS A 50 -5.21 -4.03 -13.07
CA LYS A 50 -6.12 -3.04 -13.65
C LYS A 50 -7.41 -2.81 -12.84
N GLN A 51 -7.37 -3.08 -11.53
CA GLN A 51 -8.48 -2.76 -10.63
C GLN A 51 -8.51 -1.26 -10.36
N ARG A 52 -9.70 -0.70 -10.11
CA ARG A 52 -9.86 0.76 -9.87
C ARG A 52 -9.46 1.12 -8.45
N ILE A 53 -8.58 2.12 -8.32
CA ILE A 53 -8.22 2.73 -7.03
C ILE A 53 -8.93 4.09 -6.91
N GLY A 54 -9.84 4.19 -5.94
CA GLY A 54 -10.55 5.43 -5.59
C GLY A 54 -9.97 6.10 -4.36
N HIS A 55 -10.30 7.38 -4.17
CA HIS A 55 -9.86 8.17 -3.02
C HIS A 55 -11.04 8.92 -2.42
N VAL A 56 -11.14 8.90 -1.10
CA VAL A 56 -12.12 9.69 -0.34
C VAL A 56 -11.37 10.50 0.71
N ARG A 57 -11.82 11.74 0.95
CA ARG A 57 -11.23 12.56 2.00
C ARG A 57 -11.67 12.01 3.35
N VAL A 58 -10.69 11.75 4.20
CA VAL A 58 -10.90 11.34 5.59
C VAL A 58 -10.14 12.30 6.49
N LYS A 59 -10.66 12.55 7.69
CA LYS A 59 -9.95 13.35 8.69
C LYS A 59 -9.06 12.41 9.49
N THR A 60 -7.80 12.79 9.66
CA THR A 60 -6.92 12.05 10.55
C THR A 60 -7.22 12.43 12.00
N VAL A 61 -7.51 11.42 12.82
CA VAL A 61 -7.76 11.57 14.25
C VAL A 61 -6.57 10.97 14.98
N TYR A 62 -5.70 11.82 15.52
CA TYR A 62 -4.55 11.42 16.32
C TYR A 62 -4.84 11.66 17.80
N GLY A 63 -4.41 10.73 18.66
CA GLY A 63 -4.35 10.89 20.12
C GLY A 63 -2.89 10.77 20.58
N ASP A 64 -2.67 10.17 21.75
CA ASP A 64 -1.32 9.98 22.34
C ASP A 64 -0.57 8.75 21.77
N GLU A 65 -0.92 8.33 20.56
CA GLU A 65 -0.36 7.14 19.92
C GLU A 65 1.08 7.40 19.46
N VAL A 66 2.00 6.51 19.86
CA VAL A 66 3.40 6.54 19.40
C VAL A 66 3.55 5.70 18.14
N SER A 67 4.31 6.22 17.16
CA SER A 67 4.61 5.49 15.93
C SER A 67 5.28 4.15 16.22
N LYS A 68 4.70 3.07 15.66
CA LYS A 68 5.25 1.71 15.72
C LYS A 68 6.19 1.40 14.55
N ILE A 69 6.43 2.38 13.67
CA ILE A 69 7.32 2.24 12.52
C ILE A 69 8.76 2.43 12.98
N ASN A 70 9.62 1.47 12.63
CA ASN A 70 11.05 1.60 12.76
C ASN A 70 11.63 2.23 11.49
N PRO A 71 12.22 3.44 11.55
CA PRO A 71 12.64 4.18 10.36
C PRO A 71 13.65 3.44 9.47
N VAL A 72 14.48 2.57 10.04
CA VAL A 72 15.49 1.83 9.26
C VAL A 72 14.91 0.52 8.75
N LYS A 73 14.42 -0.34 9.66
CA LYS A 73 13.95 -1.69 9.33
C LYS A 73 12.76 -1.65 8.37
N ASP A 74 11.81 -0.75 8.57
CA ASP A 74 10.62 -0.68 7.73
C ASP A 74 10.90 0.01 6.38
N THR A 75 11.86 0.94 6.33
CA THR A 75 12.35 1.49 5.06
C THR A 75 13.04 0.42 4.21
N VAL A 76 13.90 -0.42 4.81
CA VAL A 76 14.54 -1.53 4.10
C VAL A 76 13.51 -2.53 3.58
N ARG A 77 12.50 -2.87 4.39
CA ARG A 77 11.38 -3.72 3.94
C ARG A 77 10.61 -3.12 2.77
N PHE A 78 10.36 -1.81 2.81
CA PHE A 78 9.69 -1.10 1.73
C PHE A 78 10.52 -1.10 0.43
N ILE A 79 11.81 -0.80 0.51
CA ILE A 79 12.71 -0.84 -0.66
C ILE A 79 12.74 -2.26 -1.26
N LYS A 80 12.87 -3.30 -0.42
CA LYS A 80 12.83 -4.69 -0.90
C LYS A 80 11.53 -5.02 -1.64
N MET A 81 10.38 -4.61 -1.10
CA MET A 81 9.09 -4.78 -1.77
C MET A 81 9.03 -4.03 -3.12
N VAL A 82 9.54 -2.80 -3.18
CA VAL A 82 9.58 -2.01 -4.43
C VAL A 82 10.44 -2.70 -5.47
N LEU A 83 11.61 -3.20 -5.08
CA LEU A 83 12.48 -3.98 -5.94
C LEU A 83 11.73 -5.21 -6.46
N GLU A 84 11.19 -6.05 -5.58
CA GLU A 84 10.40 -7.23 -5.99
C GLU A 84 9.27 -6.91 -6.97
N ALA A 85 8.60 -5.76 -6.82
CA ALA A 85 7.54 -5.32 -7.73
C ALA A 85 8.04 -4.87 -9.11
N LEU A 86 9.33 -4.55 -9.27
CA LEU A 86 9.94 -4.19 -10.56
C LEU A 86 10.37 -5.42 -11.39
N TRP A 87 10.59 -6.57 -10.75
CA TRP A 87 10.98 -7.83 -11.40
C TRP A 87 9.78 -8.72 -11.79
N VAL A 88 8.55 -8.23 -11.64
CA VAL A 88 7.30 -8.87 -12.08
C VAL A 88 6.88 -8.31 -13.44
#